data_AF-A0AAI8BJG5-F1
#
_entry.id   AF-A0AAI8BJG5-F1
#
_cell.length_a   1.000
_cell.length_b   1.000
_cell.length_c   1.000
_cell.angle_alpha   90.00
_cell.angle_beta   90.00
_cell.angle_gamma   90.00
#
_symmetry.space_group_name_H-M   'P 1'
#
loop_
_entity.id
_entity.type
_entity.pdbx_description
1 polymer ?
#
loop_
_entity_poly.entity_id
_entity_poly.type
_entity_poly.pdbx_seq_one_letter_code
_entity_poly.pdbx_strand_id
1 'polypeptide(L)'
;MRSFLSRLRWHCHFMQKLEDQPSIEYENLHSAYDQLRTELLNQQCFEAWKTGNTGYPMIDACMRALIATRWLNFRMRAMLMSFASYHLWLDWRVTSLYLAGLFTDYEPGIHYSQVQMQSGTTGINSIRIYNPIKQSIDQYPNVEFIRRWLPELENVSNENIHTP
;
A
#
# COMPACT_ATOMS: atom_id res chain seq x y z
N MET A 1 -7.46 -26.27 1.59
CA MET A 1 -6.81 -26.23 2.93
C MET A 1 -5.33 -25.80 2.90
N ARG A 2 -4.49 -26.30 1.98
CA ARG A 2 -3.03 -25.95 1.93
C ARG A 2 -2.73 -24.46 1.81
N SER A 3 -3.48 -23.71 0.99
CA SER A 3 -3.28 -22.24 0.82
C SER A 3 -3.50 -21.48 2.12
N PHE A 4 -4.56 -21.80 2.87
CA PHE A 4 -4.86 -21.17 4.15
C PHE A 4 -3.77 -21.47 5.20
N LEU A 5 -3.35 -22.73 5.32
CA LEU A 5 -2.26 -23.12 6.22
C LEU A 5 -0.95 -22.40 5.87
N SER A 6 -0.66 -22.19 4.59
CA SER A 6 0.48 -21.40 4.16
C SER A 6 0.40 -19.96 4.66
N ARG A 7 -0.79 -19.32 4.62
CA ARG A 7 -0.99 -17.96 5.15
C ARG A 7 -0.79 -17.87 6.67
N LEU A 8 -1.19 -18.89 7.43
CA LEU A 8 -0.89 -18.96 8.87
C LEU A 8 0.62 -19.08 9.13
N ARG A 9 1.35 -19.84 8.32
CA ARG A 9 2.82 -19.91 8.44
C ARG A 9 3.48 -18.57 8.13
N TRP A 10 2.98 -17.84 7.14
CA TRP A 10 3.45 -16.49 6.83
C TRP A 10 3.26 -15.53 7.99
N HIS A 11 2.13 -15.61 8.71
CA HIS A 11 1.91 -14.83 9.92
C HIS A 11 3.02 -15.08 10.94
N CYS A 12 3.25 -16.34 11.34
CA CYS A 12 4.30 -16.67 12.31
C CYS A 12 5.70 -16.25 11.83
N HIS A 13 6.01 -16.45 10.54
CA HIS A 13 7.29 -16.05 9.97
C HIS A 13 7.57 -14.55 10.12
N PHE A 14 6.56 -13.71 9.87
CA PHE A 14 6.73 -12.25 9.99
C PHE A 14 6.82 -11.77 11.43
N MET A 15 6.15 -12.44 12.37
CA MET A 15 6.34 -12.16 13.80
C MET A 15 7.77 -12.43 14.25
N GLN A 16 8.30 -13.61 13.90
CA GLN A 16 9.67 -14.00 14.23
C GLN A 16 10.69 -13.02 13.62
N LYS A 17 10.45 -12.54 12.39
CA LYS A 17 11.32 -11.53 11.80
C LYS A 17 11.40 -10.24 12.60
N LEU A 18 10.28 -9.77 13.15
CA LEU A 18 10.27 -8.57 13.99
C LEU A 18 10.96 -8.83 15.33
N GLU A 19 10.76 -10.01 15.91
CA GLU A 19 11.46 -10.42 17.14
C GLU A 19 12.99 -10.46 16.94
N ASP A 20 13.45 -10.99 15.79
CA ASP A 20 14.87 -11.07 15.44
C ASP A 20 15.48 -9.71 15.07
N GLN A 21 14.71 -8.82 14.42
CA GLN A 21 15.16 -7.48 14.00
C GLN A 21 14.13 -6.40 14.35
N PRO A 22 14.03 -5.98 15.62
CA PRO A 22 13.03 -4.99 16.06
C PRO A 22 13.18 -3.63 15.37
N SER A 23 14.40 -3.26 14.94
CA SER A 23 14.63 -1.96 14.29
C SER A 23 13.98 -1.84 12.91
N ILE A 24 13.44 -2.92 12.32
CA ILE A 24 12.71 -2.88 11.04
C ILE A 24 11.49 -1.95 11.06
N GLU A 25 10.99 -1.60 12.25
CA GLU A 25 9.95 -0.58 12.43
C GLU A 25 10.41 0.83 12.03
N TYR A 26 11.69 1.16 12.22
CA TYR A 26 12.24 2.51 12.10
C TYR A 26 13.33 2.63 11.03
N GLU A 27 14.04 1.55 10.76
CA GLU A 27 15.24 1.51 9.92
C GLU A 27 15.02 0.60 8.72
N ASN A 28 15.74 0.87 7.62
CA ASN A 28 15.72 -0.08 6.51
C ASN A 28 16.36 -1.39 6.97
N LEU A 29 15.81 -2.51 6.53
CA LEU A 29 16.40 -3.83 6.78
C LEU A 29 17.84 -3.91 6.28
N HIS A 30 18.15 -3.21 5.18
CA HIS A 30 19.52 -3.05 4.69
C HIS A 30 19.89 -1.56 4.60
N SER A 31 20.99 -1.20 5.26
CA SER A 31 21.49 0.18 5.35
C SER A 31 21.89 0.79 4.01
N ALA A 32 22.13 -0.04 2.99
CA ALA A 32 22.38 0.42 1.62
C ALA A 32 21.24 1.32 1.07
N TYR A 33 20.03 1.24 1.64
CA TYR A 33 18.87 2.04 1.23
C TYR A 33 18.63 3.28 2.11
N ASP A 34 19.46 3.56 3.11
CA ASP A 34 19.24 4.69 4.04
C ASP A 34 19.29 6.05 3.34
N GLN A 35 20.04 6.14 2.24
CA GLN A 35 20.17 7.35 1.45
C GLN A 35 19.17 7.43 0.27
N LEU A 36 18.21 6.50 0.15
CA LEU A 36 17.33 6.42 -1.01
C LEU A 36 16.27 7.52 -1.06
N ARG A 37 15.71 7.92 0.09
CA ARG A 37 14.60 8.88 0.20
C ARG A 37 14.86 9.88 1.34
N THR A 38 15.95 10.62 1.23
CA THR A 38 16.40 11.60 2.23
C THR A 38 15.89 13.02 1.97
N GLU A 39 15.24 13.24 0.83
CA GLU A 39 14.63 14.52 0.48
C GLU A 39 13.52 14.90 1.46
N LEU A 40 13.25 16.20 1.58
CA LEU A 40 12.13 16.70 2.35
C LEU A 40 10.82 16.09 1.84
N LEU A 41 9.96 15.68 2.76
CA LEU A 41 8.66 15.10 2.45
C LEU A 41 7.86 16.04 1.55
N ASN A 42 7.47 15.56 0.37
CA ASN A 42 6.50 16.27 -0.46
C ASN A 42 5.12 16.22 0.21
N GLN A 43 4.82 17.23 1.02
CA GLN A 43 3.60 17.30 1.81
C GLN A 43 2.34 17.27 0.94
N GLN A 44 2.37 17.90 -0.23
CA GLN A 44 1.22 17.92 -1.14
C GLN A 44 0.89 16.52 -1.65
N CYS A 45 1.90 15.78 -2.12
CA CYS A 45 1.72 14.40 -2.55
C CYS A 45 1.29 13.49 -1.40
N PHE A 46 1.87 13.68 -0.21
CA PHE A 46 1.47 12.90 0.97
C PHE A 46 0.02 13.14 1.36
N GLU A 47 -0.43 14.40 1.46
CA GLU A 47 -1.82 14.71 1.82
C GLU A 47 -2.82 14.23 0.76
N ALA A 48 -2.49 14.36 -0.54
CA ALA A 48 -3.30 13.83 -1.62
C ALA A 48 -3.45 12.30 -1.52
N TRP A 49 -2.36 11.58 -1.28
CA TRP A 49 -2.39 10.13 -1.09
C TRP A 49 -3.14 9.70 0.17
N LYS A 50 -2.82 10.35 1.29
CA LYS A 50 -3.41 10.11 2.61
C LYS A 50 -4.92 10.27 2.61
N THR A 51 -5.45 11.22 1.85
CA THR A 51 -6.89 11.52 1.78
C THR A 51 -7.62 10.87 0.60
N GLY A 52 -6.91 10.20 -0.31
CA GLY A 52 -7.49 9.59 -1.50
C GLY A 52 -7.96 10.62 -2.52
N ASN A 53 -7.08 11.56 -2.86
CA ASN A 53 -7.27 12.62 -3.86
C ASN A 53 -6.05 12.73 -4.81
N THR A 54 -5.50 11.59 -5.21
CA THR A 54 -4.31 11.49 -6.07
C THR A 54 -4.62 11.68 -7.55
N GLY A 55 -5.90 11.55 -7.95
CA GLY A 55 -6.31 11.52 -9.35
C GLY A 55 -6.17 10.13 -9.99
N TYR A 56 -5.78 9.11 -9.22
CA TYR A 56 -5.79 7.72 -9.65
C TYR A 56 -6.98 7.00 -9.00
N PRO A 57 -8.07 6.71 -9.75
CA PRO A 57 -9.34 6.26 -9.17
C PRO A 57 -9.20 5.04 -8.27
N MET A 58 -8.34 4.10 -8.66
CA MET A 58 -8.12 2.87 -7.90
C MET A 58 -7.37 3.13 -6.57
N ILE A 59 -6.43 4.06 -6.55
CA ILE A 59 -5.70 4.45 -5.34
C ILE A 59 -6.63 5.21 -4.40
N ASP A 60 -7.38 6.17 -4.96
CA ASP A 60 -8.30 7.01 -4.21
C ASP A 60 -9.44 6.19 -3.59
N ALA A 61 -10.04 5.29 -4.37
CA ALA A 61 -11.04 4.35 -3.88
C ALA A 61 -10.49 3.45 -2.76
N CYS A 62 -9.27 2.92 -2.91
CA CYS A 62 -8.65 2.09 -1.87
C CYS A 62 -8.40 2.87 -0.57
N MET A 63 -7.89 4.11 -0.66
CA MET A 63 -7.63 4.91 0.53
C MET A 63 -8.93 5.31 1.24
N ARG A 64 -9.95 5.76 0.49
CA ARG A 64 -11.26 6.12 1.06
C ARG A 64 -11.96 4.90 1.67
N ALA A 65 -11.86 3.74 1.03
CA ALA A 65 -12.32 2.48 1.59
C ALA A 65 -11.62 2.17 2.91
N LEU A 66 -10.30 2.25 2.95
CA LEU A 66 -9.51 1.99 4.15
C LEU A 66 -9.88 2.93 5.30
N ILE A 67 -10.03 4.23 5.04
CA ILE A 67 -10.40 5.20 6.08
C ILE A 67 -11.76 4.86 6.69
N ALA A 68 -12.72 4.48 5.86
CA ALA A 68 -14.10 4.21 6.27
C ALA A 68 -14.28 2.82 6.92
N THR A 69 -13.65 1.78 6.38
CA THR A 69 -13.86 0.39 6.82
C THR A 69 -12.75 -0.16 7.69
N ARG A 70 -11.60 0.51 7.73
CA ARG A 70 -10.40 0.10 8.46
C ARG A 70 -9.81 -1.23 8.01
N TRP A 71 -10.15 -1.67 6.80
CA TRP A 71 -9.68 -2.92 6.23
C TRP A 71 -9.53 -2.88 4.71
N LEU A 72 -8.44 -3.48 4.21
CA LEU A 72 -8.22 -3.77 2.80
C LEU A 72 -7.65 -5.18 2.63
N ASN A 73 -7.86 -5.79 1.47
CA ASN A 73 -7.14 -7.01 1.12
C ASN A 73 -5.65 -6.73 0.84
N PHE A 74 -4.84 -7.79 0.86
CA PHE A 74 -3.39 -7.68 0.67
C PHE A 74 -2.96 -6.95 -0.61
N ARG A 75 -3.62 -7.22 -1.74
CA ARG A 75 -3.25 -6.65 -3.04
C ARG A 75 -3.47 -5.13 -3.05
N MET A 76 -4.56 -4.67 -2.45
CA MET A 76 -4.86 -3.24 -2.31
C MET A 76 -3.85 -2.55 -1.39
N ARG A 77 -3.50 -3.17 -0.24
CA ARG A 77 -2.45 -2.64 0.65
C ARG A 77 -1.11 -2.53 -0.06
N ALA A 78 -0.70 -3.58 -0.77
CA ALA A 78 0.56 -3.60 -1.50
C ALA A 78 0.60 -2.54 -2.60
N MET A 79 -0.51 -2.34 -3.31
CA MET A 79 -0.64 -1.30 -4.33
C MET A 79 -0.57 0.11 -3.75
N LEU A 80 -1.24 0.39 -2.62
CA LEU A 80 -1.14 1.70 -1.95
C LEU A 80 0.31 2.03 -1.58
N MET A 81 1.01 1.05 -1.01
CA MET A 81 2.41 1.23 -0.60
C MET A 81 3.34 1.38 -1.81
N SER A 82 3.20 0.53 -2.83
CA SER A 82 3.95 0.65 -4.08
C SER A 82 3.72 2.00 -4.76
N PHE A 83 2.48 2.51 -4.78
CA PHE A 83 2.17 3.80 -5.39
C PHE A 83 2.87 4.94 -4.63
N ALA A 84 2.74 4.97 -3.31
CA ALA A 84 3.41 5.96 -2.47
C ALA A 84 4.95 5.96 -2.68
N SER A 85 5.57 4.78 -2.72
CA SER A 85 7.03 4.66 -2.79
C SER A 85 7.66 4.92 -4.16
N TYR A 86 6.95 4.65 -5.26
CA TYR A 86 7.51 4.79 -6.61
C TYR A 86 6.90 5.91 -7.44
N HIS A 87 5.60 6.18 -7.30
CA HIS A 87 4.94 7.25 -8.08
C HIS A 87 5.05 8.60 -7.39
N LEU A 88 4.97 8.61 -6.05
CA LEU A 88 5.03 9.83 -5.24
C LEU A 88 6.39 10.02 -4.54
N TRP A 89 7.28 9.03 -4.64
CA TRP A 89 8.60 9.01 -4.01
C TRP A 89 8.60 9.28 -2.49
N LEU A 90 7.53 8.88 -1.80
CA LEU A 90 7.38 9.08 -0.35
C LEU A 90 8.16 8.05 0.44
N ASP A 91 8.77 8.48 1.55
CA ASP A 91 9.41 7.57 2.51
C ASP A 91 8.35 6.62 3.11
N TRP A 92 8.71 5.34 3.16
CA TRP A 92 7.91 4.28 3.75
C TRP A 92 7.64 4.54 5.23
N ARG A 93 8.56 5.21 5.96
CA ARG A 93 8.38 5.50 7.39
C ARG A 93 7.12 6.33 7.66
N VAL A 94 6.95 7.42 6.91
CA VAL A 94 5.79 8.32 7.05
C VAL A 94 4.50 7.64 6.63
N THR A 95 4.53 6.94 5.51
CA THR A 95 3.35 6.29 4.93
C THR A 95 2.92 5.05 5.71
N SER A 96 3.87 4.29 6.25
CA SER A 96 3.62 3.14 7.13
C SER A 96 3.00 3.55 8.45
N LEU A 97 3.46 4.63 9.07
CA LEU A 97 2.89 5.14 10.32
C LEU A 97 1.43 5.56 10.10
N TYR A 98 1.14 6.24 8.99
CA TYR A 98 -0.23 6.59 8.65
C TYR A 98 -1.12 5.35 8.46
N LEU A 99 -0.69 4.38 7.66
CA LEU A 99 -1.46 3.17 7.40
C LEU A 99 -1.64 2.30 8.66
N ALA A 100 -0.63 2.23 9.53
CA ALA A 100 -0.71 1.51 10.81
C ALA A 100 -1.88 2.03 11.66
N GLY A 101 -2.08 3.35 11.71
CA GLY A 101 -3.21 3.97 12.43
C GLY A 101 -4.59 3.74 11.81
N LEU A 102 -4.67 3.15 10.62
CA LEU A 102 -5.94 2.86 9.93
C LEU A 102 -6.37 1.40 10.03
N PHE A 103 -5.46 0.45 10.13
CA PHE A 103 -5.82 -0.98 10.07
C PHE A 103 -6.38 -1.50 11.39
N THR A 104 -7.59 -2.08 11.37
CA THR A 104 -8.13 -2.82 12.53
C THR A 104 -7.37 -4.12 12.79
N ASP A 105 -6.78 -4.71 11.75
CA ASP A 105 -5.94 -5.91 11.82
C ASP A 105 -4.45 -5.58 11.76
N TYR A 106 -4.06 -4.44 12.33
CA TYR A 106 -2.66 -4.03 12.42
C TYR A 106 -1.84 -5.07 13.19
N GLU A 107 -0.80 -5.57 12.54
CA GLU A 107 0.19 -6.50 13.10
C GLU A 107 1.58 -6.02 12.68
N PRO A 108 2.37 -5.40 13.58
CA PRO A 108 3.66 -4.78 13.23
C PRO A 108 4.61 -5.74 12.51
N GLY A 109 4.64 -7.03 12.88
CA GLY A 109 5.54 -8.00 12.27
C GLY A 109 5.29 -8.17 10.77
N ILE A 110 4.01 -8.23 10.40
CA ILE A 110 3.57 -8.28 9.01
C ILE A 110 3.72 -6.91 8.35
N HIS A 111 3.28 -5.85 9.03
CA HIS A 111 3.17 -4.50 8.47
C HIS A 111 4.51 -3.98 7.97
N TYR A 112 5.52 -3.87 8.84
CA TYR A 112 6.80 -3.26 8.47
C TYR A 112 7.58 -4.10 7.46
N SER A 113 7.53 -5.43 7.60
CA SER A 113 8.12 -6.35 6.62
C SER A 113 7.50 -6.16 5.22
N GLN A 114 6.18 -6.05 5.14
CA GLN A 114 5.48 -5.86 3.86
C GLN A 114 5.67 -4.45 3.31
N VAL A 115 5.62 -3.43 4.16
CA VAL A 115 5.88 -2.04 3.78
C VAL A 115 7.24 -1.92 3.10
N GLN A 116 8.31 -2.35 3.76
CA GLN A 116 9.66 -2.26 3.20
C GLN A 116 9.81 -3.09 1.92
N MET A 117 9.16 -4.26 1.86
CA MET A 117 9.15 -5.09 0.65
C MET A 117 8.52 -4.36 -0.54
N GLN A 118 7.37 -3.71 -0.35
CA GLN A 118 6.71 -2.96 -1.42
C GLN A 118 7.44 -1.65 -1.74
N SER A 119 8.14 -1.06 -0.77
CA SER A 119 8.94 0.15 -0.95
C SER A 119 10.31 -0.10 -1.58
N GLY A 120 10.68 -1.37 -1.79
CA GLY A 120 11.90 -1.78 -2.49
C GLY A 120 13.17 -1.68 -1.65
N THR A 121 13.05 -1.60 -0.33
CA THR A 121 14.18 -1.34 0.59
C THR A 121 14.68 -2.60 1.31
N THR A 122 14.22 -3.78 0.89
CA THR A 122 14.64 -5.06 1.49
C THR A 122 15.81 -5.72 0.78
N GLY A 123 16.13 -5.40 -0.47
CA GLY A 123 17.22 -6.06 -1.23
C GLY A 123 17.09 -7.57 -1.48
N ILE A 124 16.05 -8.23 -0.95
CA ILE A 124 15.81 -9.68 -1.05
C ILE A 124 14.96 -10.01 -2.28
N ASN A 125 13.98 -9.16 -2.57
CA ASN A 125 13.02 -9.38 -3.65
C ASN A 125 13.31 -8.45 -4.82
N SER A 126 13.02 -8.92 -6.04
CA SER A 126 12.92 -8.03 -7.20
C SER A 126 11.93 -6.91 -6.91
N ILE A 127 12.27 -5.69 -7.32
CA ILE A 127 11.41 -4.51 -7.17
C ILE A 127 10.06 -4.79 -7.84
N ARG A 128 8.97 -4.59 -7.10
CA ARG A 128 7.59 -4.80 -7.58
C ARG A 128 6.87 -3.46 -7.62
N ILE A 129 6.74 -2.90 -8.80
CA ILE A 129 5.99 -1.66 -9.03
C ILE A 129 4.60 -2.04 -9.56
N TYR A 130 3.56 -1.69 -8.81
CA TYR A 130 2.18 -1.91 -9.21
C TYR A 130 1.75 -0.82 -10.18
N ASN A 131 1.16 -1.22 -11.31
CA ASN A 131 0.45 -0.29 -12.19
C ASN A 131 -1.02 -0.20 -11.72
N PRO A 132 -1.45 0.91 -11.11
CA PRO A 132 -2.78 1.02 -10.52
C PRO A 132 -3.91 0.90 -11.56
N ILE A 133 -3.69 1.39 -12.78
CA ILE A 133 -4.66 1.31 -13.88
C ILE A 133 -4.84 -0.15 -14.30
N LYS A 134 -3.74 -0.85 -14.58
CA LYS A 134 -3.80 -2.27 -14.95
C LYS A 134 -4.42 -3.12 -13.83
N GLN A 135 -4.06 -2.87 -12.58
CA GLN A 135 -4.67 -3.58 -11.45
C GLN A 135 -6.16 -3.32 -11.35
N SER A 136 -6.58 -2.09 -11.60
CA SER A 136 -7.99 -1.72 -11.62
C SER A 136 -8.77 -2.50 -12.68
N ILE A 137 -8.27 -2.52 -13.91
CA ILE A 137 -8.88 -3.24 -15.04
C ILE A 137 -8.93 -4.75 -14.79
N ASP A 138 -7.80 -5.35 -14.41
CA ASP A 138 -7.68 -6.81 -14.27
C ASP A 138 -8.50 -7.37 -13.09
N GLN A 139 -8.69 -6.59 -12.02
CA GLN A 139 -9.28 -7.08 -10.76
C GLN A 139 -10.68 -6.55 -10.48
N TYR A 140 -11.04 -5.41 -11.07
CA TYR A 140 -12.32 -4.74 -10.85
C TYR A 140 -12.99 -4.33 -12.17
N PRO A 141 -13.22 -5.28 -13.11
CA PRO A 141 -13.79 -4.97 -14.42
C PRO A 141 -15.22 -4.41 -14.35
N ASN A 142 -15.96 -4.71 -13.28
CA ASN A 142 -17.32 -4.20 -13.09
C ASN A 142 -17.37 -2.79 -12.47
N VAL A 143 -16.22 -2.22 -12.09
CA VAL A 143 -16.04 -0.84 -11.57
C VAL A 143 -16.85 -0.47 -10.32
N GLU A 144 -17.68 -1.38 -9.79
CA GLU A 144 -18.53 -1.19 -8.61
C GLU A 144 -17.74 -0.71 -7.40
N PHE A 145 -16.54 -1.25 -7.20
CA PHE A 145 -15.67 -0.83 -6.10
C PHE A 145 -15.27 0.65 -6.24
N ILE A 146 -14.89 1.09 -7.44
CA ILE A 146 -14.51 2.48 -7.67
C ILE A 146 -15.72 3.39 -7.47
N ARG A 147 -16.87 3.07 -8.07
CA ARG A 147 -18.10 3.88 -7.94
C ARG A 147 -18.57 4.02 -6.51
N ARG A 148 -18.47 2.94 -5.72
CA ARG A 148 -18.85 2.95 -4.31
C ARG A 148 -18.04 3.96 -3.50
N TRP A 149 -16.76 4.14 -3.81
CA TRP A 149 -15.85 4.98 -3.03
C TRP A 149 -15.55 6.35 -3.66
N LEU A 150 -15.84 6.51 -4.95
CA LEU A 150 -15.70 7.74 -5.73
C LEU A 150 -17.06 8.10 -6.38
N PRO A 151 -18.06 8.55 -5.61
CA PRO A 151 -19.36 8.95 -6.15
C PRO A 151 -19.26 10.10 -7.15
N GLU A 152 -18.22 10.92 -7.09
CA GLU A 152 -17.96 11.97 -8.09
C GLU A 152 -17.72 11.43 -9.51
N LEU A 153 -17.39 10.15 -9.66
CA LEU A 153 -17.21 9.48 -10.96
C LEU A 153 -18.46 8.72 -11.43
N GLU A 154 -19.62 8.90 -10.79
CA GLU A 154 -20.86 8.18 -11.11
C GLU A 154 -21.27 8.32 -12.59
N ASN A 155 -21.04 9.47 -13.21
CA ASN A 155 -21.42 9.73 -14.60
C ASN A 155 -20.33 9.36 -15.63
N VAL A 156 -19.15 8.91 -15.20
CA VAL A 156 -18.08 8.48 -16.11
C VAL A 156 -18.43 7.08 -16.65
N SER A 157 -18.18 6.81 -17.94
CA SER A 157 -18.43 5.49 -18.52
C SER A 157 -17.54 4.41 -17.86
N ASN A 158 -18.00 3.15 -17.86
CA ASN A 158 -17.21 2.04 -17.28
C ASN A 158 -15.84 1.89 -17.96
N GLU A 159 -15.74 2.19 -19.25
CA GLU A 159 -14.49 2.14 -20.03
C GLU A 159 -13.48 3.20 -19.55
N ASN A 160 -13.97 4.41 -19.24
CA ASN A 160 -13.11 5.53 -18.89
C ASN A 160 -12.87 5.69 -17.38
N ILE A 161 -13.64 5.01 -16.52
CA ILE A 161 -13.53 5.22 -15.05
C ILE A 161 -12.18 4.80 -14.47
N HIS A 162 -11.40 3.97 -15.16
CA HIS A 162 -10.05 3.60 -14.74
C HIS A 162 -9.02 4.70 -15.03
N THR A 163 -9.33 5.61 -15.95
CA THR A 163 -8.52 6.75 -16.42
C THR A 163 -9.44 7.92 -16.84
N PRO A 164 -10.19 8.53 -15.91
CA PRO A 164 -11.22 9.54 -16.20
C PRO A 164 -10.64 10.87 -16.68
#